data_AF-A0A4Y9F4U6-F1
#
_entry.id   AF-A0A4Y9F4U6-F1
#
_cell.length_a   1.000
_cell.length_b   1.000
_cell.length_c   1.000
_cell.angle_alpha   90.00
_cell.angle_beta   90.00
_cell.angle_gamma   90.00
#
_symmetry.space_group_name_H-M   'P 1'
#
loop_
_entity.id
_entity.type
_entity.pdbx_description
1 polymer ?
#
loop_
_entity_poly.entity_id
_entity_poly.type
_entity_poly.pdbx_seq_one_letter_code
_entity_poly.pdbx_strand_id
1 'polypeptide(L)'
;MNTNFTYEEAFRLGTFMRCDWIAVALGYKLRIWELLDYETWEEYLAGEHWELNYQPGRFQSPDVAFWASYGMSVEAISRITTLEPEAIRAELAALQSQAD
;
A
#
# COMPACT_ATOMS: atom_id res chain seq x y z
N MET A 1 22.38 -8.27 0.52
CA MET A 1 22.51 -6.87 0.97
C MET A 1 22.10 -6.86 2.43
N ASN A 2 22.94 -6.34 3.33
CA ASN A 2 22.61 -6.19 4.75
C ASN A 2 21.94 -4.82 4.93
N THR A 3 20.66 -4.79 5.25
CA THR A 3 19.91 -3.56 5.57
C THR A 3 19.39 -3.65 6.99
N ASN A 4 20.30 -3.52 7.95
CA ASN A 4 19.91 -3.29 9.34
C ASN A 4 19.58 -1.80 9.48
N PHE A 5 18.30 -1.46 9.34
CA PHE A 5 17.80 -0.16 9.73
C PHE A 5 17.83 -0.03 11.24
N THR A 6 18.20 1.14 11.73
CA THR A 6 18.04 1.45 13.16
C THR A 6 16.55 1.70 13.47
N TYR A 7 16.14 1.46 14.73
CA TYR A 7 14.78 1.77 15.19
C TYR A 7 14.38 3.23 14.92
N GLU A 8 15.35 4.16 14.99
CA GLU A 8 15.12 5.56 14.70
C GLU A 8 14.89 5.84 13.21
N GLU A 9 15.56 5.09 12.32
CA GLU A 9 15.32 5.16 10.88
C GLU A 9 13.98 4.52 10.50
N ALA A 10 13.62 3.38 11.09
CA ALA A 10 12.30 2.76 10.94
C ALA A 10 11.18 3.70 11.43
N PHE A 11 11.37 4.35 12.57
CA PHE A 11 10.43 5.34 13.13
C PHE A 11 10.33 6.62 12.29
N ARG A 12 11.44 7.11 11.72
CA ARG A 12 11.45 8.26 10.80
C ARG A 12 10.79 7.92 9.47
N LEU A 13 10.98 6.71 8.95
CA LEU A 13 10.20 6.16 7.83
C LEU A 13 8.71 6.11 8.18
N GLY A 14 8.35 5.52 9.33
CA GLY A 14 6.98 5.49 9.84
C GLY A 14 6.36 6.88 10.07
N THR A 15 7.18 7.89 10.38
CA THR A 15 6.74 9.29 10.50
C THR A 15 6.56 9.99 9.15
N PHE A 16 7.39 9.68 8.15
CA PHE A 16 7.20 10.11 6.76
C PHE A 16 5.93 9.48 6.17
N MET A 17 5.52 8.31 6.69
CA MET A 17 4.30 7.61 6.31
C MET A 17 2.98 8.31 6.73
N ARG A 18 3.04 9.48 7.38
CA ARG A 18 1.86 10.33 7.63
C ARG A 18 1.39 11.10 6.38
N CYS A 19 2.07 10.94 5.24
CA CYS A 19 1.52 11.27 3.93
C CYS A 19 0.64 10.10 3.45
N ASP A 20 -0.60 10.06 3.95
CA ASP A 20 -1.52 8.91 4.01
C ASP A 20 -1.56 7.96 2.79
N TRP A 21 -1.42 8.43 1.54
CA TRP A 21 -1.48 7.55 0.35
C TRP A 21 -0.10 7.13 -0.17
N ILE A 22 0.82 8.09 -0.23
CA ILE A 22 2.18 7.88 -0.76
C ILE A 22 2.97 6.97 0.19
N ALA A 23 2.71 7.08 1.49
CA ALA A 23 3.23 6.21 2.53
C ALA A 23 2.95 4.73 2.29
N VAL A 24 1.67 4.39 2.12
CA VAL A 24 1.21 3.02 1.87
C VAL A 24 1.76 2.53 0.54
N ALA A 25 1.73 3.38 -0.49
CA ALA A 25 2.25 3.07 -1.81
C ALA A 25 3.77 2.75 -1.79
N LEU A 26 4.54 3.59 -1.11
CA LEU A 26 5.99 3.41 -0.95
C LEU A 26 6.32 2.25 -0.03
N GLY A 27 5.61 2.08 1.08
CA GLY A 27 5.78 0.94 1.99
C GLY A 27 5.58 -0.38 1.26
N TYR A 28 4.56 -0.44 0.39
CA TYR A 28 4.36 -1.61 -0.45
C TYR A 28 5.53 -1.82 -1.43
N LYS A 29 5.88 -0.78 -2.19
CA LYS A 29 6.95 -0.84 -3.20
C LYS A 29 8.31 -1.21 -2.62
N LEU A 30 8.59 -0.75 -1.40
CA LEU A 30 9.84 -1.01 -0.68
C LEU A 30 9.81 -2.29 0.16
N ARG A 31 8.69 -3.03 0.16
CA ARG A 31 8.50 -4.25 0.95
C ARG A 31 8.79 -4.05 2.45
N ILE A 32 8.34 -2.92 3.01
CA ILE A 32 8.69 -2.53 4.39
C ILE A 32 8.23 -3.55 5.44
N TRP A 33 7.17 -4.30 5.15
CA TRP A 33 6.67 -5.35 6.04
C TRP A 33 7.72 -6.44 6.32
N GLU A 34 8.55 -6.78 5.33
CA GLU A 34 9.63 -7.76 5.50
C GLU A 34 10.75 -7.26 6.42
N LEU A 35 10.98 -5.94 6.40
CA LEU A 35 11.97 -5.30 7.27
C LEU A 35 11.51 -5.21 8.73
N LEU A 36 10.20 -5.31 8.94
CA LEU A 36 9.54 -5.25 10.23
C LEU A 36 9.11 -6.64 10.73
N ASP A 37 9.63 -7.71 10.12
CA ASP A 37 9.36 -9.12 10.46
C ASP A 37 7.89 -9.55 10.35
N TYR A 38 7.08 -8.87 9.51
CA TYR A 38 5.75 -9.37 9.14
C TYR A 38 5.85 -10.36 7.96
N GLU A 39 5.06 -11.44 8.00
CA GLU A 39 5.07 -12.46 6.94
C GLU A 39 4.40 -11.97 5.65
N THR A 40 3.38 -11.12 5.80
CA THR A 40 2.56 -10.65 4.67
C THR A 40 2.26 -9.17 4.76
N TRP A 41 1.96 -8.57 3.61
CA TRP A 41 1.48 -7.19 3.52
C TRP A 41 0.20 -6.99 4.33
N GLU A 42 -0.70 -7.97 4.33
CA GLU A 42 -1.95 -7.95 5.07
C GLU A 42 -1.75 -7.94 6.58
N GLU A 43 -0.79 -8.72 7.06
CA GLU A 43 -0.41 -8.74 8.48
C GLU A 43 0.16 -7.40 8.92
N TYR A 44 1.05 -6.83 8.10
CA TYR A 44 1.58 -5.48 8.31
C TYR A 44 0.47 -4.43 8.33
N LEU A 45 -0.42 -4.42 7.34
CA LEU A 45 -1.55 -3.49 7.36
C LEU A 45 -2.37 -3.67 8.64
N ALA A 46 -2.75 -4.89 9.01
CA ALA A 46 -3.55 -5.13 10.20
C ALA A 46 -2.88 -4.66 11.51
N GLY A 47 -1.56 -4.80 11.63
CA GLY A 47 -0.78 -4.27 12.76
C GLY A 47 -0.73 -2.74 12.77
N GLU A 48 -0.44 -2.14 11.62
CA GLU A 48 -0.34 -0.70 11.44
C GLU A 48 -1.69 0.04 11.47
N HIS A 49 -2.82 -0.66 11.31
CA HIS A 49 -4.16 -0.07 11.51
C HIS A 49 -4.30 0.60 12.88
N TRP A 50 -3.61 0.08 13.90
CA TRP A 50 -3.63 0.63 15.25
C TRP A 50 -2.71 1.86 15.40
N GLU A 51 -1.57 1.90 14.71
CA GLU A 51 -0.55 2.93 14.90
C GLU A 51 -0.64 4.09 13.89
N LEU A 52 -1.12 3.84 12.67
CA LEU A 52 -1.17 4.81 11.57
C LEU A 52 -2.52 5.50 11.38
N ASN A 53 -3.53 5.25 12.23
CA ASN A 53 -4.93 5.64 12.00
C ASN A 53 -5.43 5.22 10.59
N TYR A 54 -4.88 4.13 10.08
CA TYR A 54 -5.33 3.57 8.82
C TYR A 54 -6.68 2.90 9.05
N GLN A 55 -7.67 3.26 8.24
CA GLN A 55 -8.98 2.60 8.21
C GLN A 55 -9.18 2.08 6.78
N PRO A 56 -9.39 0.76 6.58
CA PRO A 56 -9.75 0.23 5.28
C PRO A 56 -10.92 1.01 4.68
N GLY A 57 -10.80 1.41 3.41
CA GLY A 57 -11.86 2.16 2.75
C GLY A 57 -11.93 3.63 3.13
N ARG A 58 -11.02 4.15 3.98
CA ARG A 58 -10.83 5.60 4.16
C ARG A 58 -10.42 6.28 2.86
N PHE A 59 -9.75 5.54 1.98
CA PHE A 59 -9.25 6.00 0.70
C PHE A 59 -10.19 5.55 -0.42
N GLN A 60 -11.44 6.04 -0.41
CA GLN A 60 -12.42 5.72 -1.46
C GLN A 60 -12.12 6.38 -2.81
N SER A 61 -11.08 7.22 -2.90
CA SER A 61 -10.41 7.54 -4.17
C SER A 61 -9.08 8.20 -3.83
N PRO A 62 -7.98 7.51 -4.12
CA PRO A 62 -7.18 7.90 -5.27
C PRO A 62 -7.13 6.76 -6.31
N ASP A 63 -7.08 7.13 -7.60
CA ASP A 63 -7.23 6.26 -8.78
C ASP A 63 -6.62 4.86 -8.59
N VAL A 64 -7.31 3.79 -9.00
CA VAL A 64 -6.69 2.45 -9.09
C VAL A 64 -5.40 2.51 -9.90
N ALA A 65 -5.34 3.42 -10.89
CA ALA A 65 -4.15 3.78 -11.64
C ALA A 65 -2.97 4.20 -10.74
N PHE A 66 -3.20 5.03 -9.72
CA PHE A 66 -2.17 5.46 -8.78
C PHE A 66 -1.57 4.26 -8.08
N TRP A 67 -2.37 3.42 -7.44
CA TRP A 67 -1.87 2.25 -6.71
C TRP A 67 -1.17 1.24 -7.62
N ALA A 68 -1.75 0.97 -8.80
CA ALA A 68 -1.16 0.09 -9.79
C ALA A 68 0.17 0.62 -10.35
N SER A 69 0.36 1.94 -10.43
CA SER A 69 1.64 2.54 -10.86
C SER A 69 2.82 2.23 -9.92
N TYR A 70 2.53 1.85 -8.67
CA TYR A 70 3.53 1.36 -7.71
C TYR A 70 3.76 -0.16 -7.78
N GLY A 71 3.11 -0.85 -8.71
CA GLY A 71 3.23 -2.31 -8.89
C GLY A 71 2.40 -3.12 -7.88
N MET A 72 1.40 -2.50 -7.26
CA MET A 72 0.49 -3.20 -6.35
C MET A 72 -0.35 -4.25 -7.08
N SER A 73 -0.55 -5.40 -6.44
CA SER A 73 -1.49 -6.41 -6.92
C SER A 73 -2.94 -5.96 -6.72
N VAL A 74 -3.87 -6.58 -7.46
CA VAL A 74 -5.31 -6.33 -7.29
C VAL A 74 -5.75 -6.59 -5.85
N GLU A 75 -5.20 -7.63 -5.23
CA GLU A 75 -5.47 -8.02 -3.86
C GLU A 75 -4.98 -6.95 -2.87
N ALA A 76 -3.78 -6.42 -3.06
CA ALA A 76 -3.24 -5.35 -2.21
C ALA A 76 -4.07 -4.06 -2.32
N ILE A 77 -4.48 -3.69 -3.55
CA ILE A 77 -5.34 -2.53 -3.79
C ILE A 77 -6.70 -2.72 -3.11
N SER A 78 -7.30 -3.90 -3.21
CA SER A 78 -8.59 -4.23 -2.57
C SER A 78 -8.54 -4.03 -1.05
N ARG A 79 -7.42 -4.40 -0.40
CA ARG A 79 -7.23 -4.19 1.05
C ARG A 79 -7.13 -2.72 1.45
N ILE A 80 -6.70 -1.85 0.53
CA ILE A 80 -6.57 -0.40 0.76
C ILE A 80 -7.88 0.33 0.52
N THR A 81 -8.52 0.04 -0.61
CA THR A 81 -9.67 0.79 -1.09
C THR A 81 -11.00 0.19 -0.67
N THR A 82 -11.01 -1.06 -0.15
CA THR A 82 -12.21 -1.88 0.07
C THR A 82 -13.03 -2.17 -1.19
N LEU A 83 -12.48 -1.88 -2.36
CA LEU A 83 -13.10 -2.22 -3.64
C LEU A 83 -12.98 -3.72 -3.90
N GLU A 84 -14.01 -4.28 -4.55
CA GLU A 84 -13.99 -5.67 -5.00
C GLU A 84 -12.91 -5.88 -6.08
N PRO A 85 -12.19 -7.02 -6.07
CA PRO A 85 -11.17 -7.33 -7.08
C PRO A 85 -11.65 -7.19 -8.53
N GLU A 86 -12.90 -7.54 -8.82
CA GLU A 86 -13.50 -7.45 -10.15
C GLU A 86 -13.63 -5.98 -10.61
N ALA A 87 -13.99 -5.07 -9.70
CA ALA A 87 -14.10 -3.65 -10.00
C ALA A 87 -12.72 -3.05 -10.32
N ILE A 88 -11.70 -3.43 -9.54
CA ILE A 88 -10.30 -3.03 -9.76
C ILE A 88 -9.80 -3.53 -11.13
N ARG A 89 -10.06 -4.80 -11.47
CA ARG A 89 -9.67 -5.38 -12.77
C ARG A 89 -10.35 -4.67 -13.94
N ALA A 90 -11.63 -4.34 -13.81
CA ALA A 90 -12.36 -3.61 -14.84
C ALA A 90 -11.80 -2.20 -15.07
N GLU A 91 -11.45 -1.49 -13.99
CA GLU A 91 -10.84 -0.16 -14.08
C GLU A 91 -9.45 -0.22 -14.75
N LEU A 92 -8.61 -1.19 -14.38
CA LEU A 92 -7.30 -1.39 -15.01
C LEU A 92 -7.39 -1.71 -16.51
N ALA A 93 -8.35 -2.54 -16.91
CA ALA A 93 -8.59 -2.87 -18.32
C ALA A 93 -9.08 -1.65 -19.12
N ALA A 94 -9.93 -0.81 -18.51
CA ALA A 94 -10.40 0.43 -19.13
C ALA A 94 -9.25 1.43 -19.34
N LEU A 95 -8.30 1.51 -18.41
CA LEU A 95 -7.11 2.38 -18.53
C LEU A 95 -6.16 1.93 -19.65
N GLN A 96 -5.96 0.62 -19.81
CA GLN A 96 -5.15 0.08 -20.91
C GLN A 96 -5.77 0.39 -22.29
N SER A 97 -7.09 0.26 -22.40
CA SER A 97 -7.82 0.51 -23.65
C SER A 97 -7.85 1.99 -24.08
N GLN A 98 -7.47 2.92 -23.19
CA GLN A 98 -7.35 4.35 -23.47
C GLN A 98 -5.91 4.79 -23.80
N ALA A 99 -4.92 3.93 -23.53
CA ALA A 99 -3.51 4.19 -23.81
C ALA A 99 -3.06 3.69 -25.20
N ASP A 100 -3.90 2.86 -25.83
CA ASP A 100 -3.76 2.34 -27.21
C ASP A 100 -4.52 3.22 -28.23
#